data_AF-A1SC14-F1
#
_entry.id   AF-A1SC14-F1
#
_cell.length_a   1.000
_cell.length_b   1.000
_cell.length_c   1.000
_cell.angle_alpha   90.00
_cell.angle_beta   90.00
_cell.angle_gamma   90.00
#
_symmetry.space_group_name_H-M   'P 1'
#
loop_
_entity.id
_entity.type
_entity.pdbx_description
1 polymer ?
#
loop_
_entity_poly.entity_id
_entity_poly.type
_entity_poly.pdbx_seq_one_letter_code
_entity_poly.pdbx_strand_id
1 'polypeptide(L)'
;MRFSDFLSRQLSYPRAMAVDEVLTIKQVAAELGVPNTRAMDLVRKGRLATAVPRAGGPATWRIARAELEAFRARESAEHVAREERSRAKHLRELAAAWTTLSEADRERLRDEIPKAIYQPLAKLMDPQAEDSAATRAALAAAYGSRTEAGIEDLALAMPHQLFWAMARVAGDR
;
A
#
# COMPACT_ATOMS: atom_id res chain seq x y z
N MET A 1 -2.28 -61.98 45.06
CA MET A 1 -1.37 -60.81 44.98
C MET A 1 -1.42 -60.36 43.52
N ARG A 2 -2.32 -59.41 43.21
CA ARG A 2 -2.05 -57.96 43.01
C ARG A 2 -1.38 -57.67 41.66
N PHE A 3 -1.69 -56.61 40.94
CA PHE A 3 -2.79 -55.64 40.82
C PHE A 3 -2.25 -54.73 39.69
N SER A 4 -3.06 -54.42 38.68
CA SER A 4 -2.97 -53.18 37.89
C SER A 4 -1.60 -52.70 37.37
N ASP A 5 -1.38 -52.78 36.06
CA ASP A 5 -0.75 -51.65 35.36
C ASP A 5 -1.53 -51.33 34.09
N PHE A 6 -2.63 -50.64 34.38
CA PHE A 6 -3.44 -49.84 33.48
C PHE A 6 -2.65 -48.58 33.17
N LEU A 7 -1.75 -48.62 32.17
CA LEU A 7 -1.03 -47.44 31.71
C LEU A 7 -1.45 -47.08 30.28
N SER A 8 -2.43 -46.18 30.24
CA SER A 8 -2.50 -45.01 29.37
C SER A 8 -1.73 -45.12 28.05
N ARG A 9 -2.41 -45.64 27.03
CA ARG A 9 -2.13 -45.28 25.64
C ARG A 9 -2.94 -44.04 25.25
N GLN A 10 -2.77 -42.97 26.03
CA GLN A 10 -2.90 -41.62 25.49
C GLN A 10 -1.55 -41.33 24.83
N LEU A 11 -1.52 -41.16 23.52
CA LEU A 11 -0.63 -40.20 22.86
C LEU A 11 -0.98 -40.12 21.37
N SER A 12 -1.34 -38.89 21.00
CA SER A 12 -1.14 -38.31 19.67
C SER A 12 -2.04 -38.84 18.56
N TYR A 13 -3.30 -38.40 18.60
CA TYR A 13 -3.90 -37.95 17.34
C TYR A 13 -3.09 -36.72 16.89
N PRO A 14 -2.48 -36.72 15.69
CA PRO A 14 -1.93 -35.50 15.14
C PRO A 14 -3.05 -34.48 15.04
N ARG A 15 -2.85 -33.32 15.65
CA ARG A 15 -3.64 -32.09 15.48
C ARG A 15 -3.51 -31.64 14.02
N ALA A 16 -4.19 -32.35 13.13
CA ALA A 16 -4.24 -32.12 11.69
C ALA A 16 -5.69 -32.20 11.22
N MET A 17 -6.54 -31.36 11.82
CA MET A 17 -7.70 -30.80 11.15
C MET A 17 -7.66 -29.31 11.41
N ALA A 18 -7.05 -28.57 10.48
CA ALA A 18 -7.54 -27.23 10.21
C ALA A 18 -9.01 -27.45 9.85
N VAL A 19 -9.89 -27.26 10.83
CA VAL A 19 -11.32 -27.20 10.56
C VAL A 19 -11.44 -26.18 9.44
N ASP A 20 -11.99 -26.57 8.30
CA ASP A 20 -12.41 -25.64 7.25
C ASP A 20 -13.41 -24.68 7.89
N GLU A 21 -12.89 -23.64 8.53
CA GLU A 21 -13.69 -22.66 9.25
C GLU A 21 -14.45 -21.90 8.16
N VAL A 22 -15.71 -22.27 8.00
CA VAL A 22 -16.60 -21.66 7.04
C VAL A 22 -17.35 -20.52 7.71
N LEU A 23 -17.24 -19.35 7.10
CA LEU A 23 -17.83 -18.11 7.57
C LEU A 23 -19.12 -17.83 6.81
N THR A 24 -20.08 -17.29 7.55
CA THR A 24 -21.26 -16.65 6.97
C THR A 24 -20.89 -15.30 6.38
N ILE A 25 -21.72 -14.79 5.46
CA ILE A 25 -21.55 -13.43 4.91
C ILE A 25 -21.51 -12.37 6.04
N LYS A 26 -22.27 -12.56 7.11
CA LYS A 26 -22.28 -11.63 8.26
C LYS A 26 -20.92 -11.59 8.96
N GLN A 27 -20.27 -12.74 9.14
CA GLN A 27 -18.93 -12.82 9.73
C GLN A 27 -17.88 -12.23 8.80
N VAL A 28 -17.94 -12.54 7.50
CA VAL A 28 -17.06 -11.92 6.49
C VAL A 28 -17.20 -10.40 6.49
N ALA A 29 -18.43 -9.87 6.55
CA ALA A 29 -18.68 -8.44 6.58
C ALA A 29 -18.07 -7.78 7.84
N ALA A 30 -18.27 -8.39 9.00
CA ALA A 30 -17.69 -7.91 10.27
C ALA A 30 -16.16 -7.90 10.22
N GLU A 31 -15.56 -8.92 9.63
CA GLU A 31 -14.10 -9.06 9.56
C GLU A 31 -13.44 -8.17 8.53
N LEU A 32 -14.12 -7.88 7.42
CA LEU A 32 -13.65 -6.87 6.47
C LEU A 32 -13.97 -5.45 6.93
N GLY A 33 -14.74 -5.27 8.01
CA GLY A 33 -15.21 -3.96 8.47
C GLY A 33 -16.13 -3.27 7.46
N VAL A 34 -16.86 -4.04 6.64
CA VAL A 34 -17.72 -3.52 5.56
C VAL A 34 -19.19 -3.83 5.80
N PRO A 35 -20.12 -3.08 5.19
CA PRO A 35 -21.53 -3.43 5.21
C PRO A 35 -21.80 -4.82 4.61
N ASN A 36 -22.83 -5.50 5.11
CA ASN A 36 -23.24 -6.83 4.63
C ASN A 36 -23.54 -6.84 3.11
N THR A 37 -24.11 -5.75 2.59
CA THR A 37 -24.32 -5.53 1.15
C THR A 37 -23.02 -5.60 0.35
N ARG A 38 -21.94 -5.02 0.87
CA ARG A 38 -20.62 -5.04 0.23
C ARG A 38 -20.02 -6.44 0.22
N ALA A 39 -20.14 -7.18 1.33
CA ALA A 39 -19.68 -8.57 1.40
C ALA A 39 -20.45 -9.48 0.43
N MET A 40 -21.77 -9.29 0.28
CA MET A 40 -22.57 -9.99 -0.73
C MET A 40 -22.11 -9.67 -2.16
N ASP A 41 -21.81 -8.41 -2.44
CA ASP A 41 -21.34 -7.99 -3.76
C ASP A 41 -19.99 -8.59 -4.13
N LEU A 42 -19.06 -8.74 -3.17
CA LEU A 42 -17.79 -9.39 -3.40
C LEU A 42 -17.98 -10.84 -3.85
N VAL A 43 -18.91 -11.57 -3.23
CA VAL A 43 -19.26 -12.92 -3.67
C VAL A 43 -19.93 -12.87 -5.04
N ARG A 44 -20.96 -12.05 -5.24
CA ARG A 44 -21.68 -11.96 -6.53
C ARG A 44 -20.75 -11.69 -7.71
N LYS A 45 -19.79 -10.76 -7.54
CA LYS A 45 -18.80 -10.39 -8.55
C LYS A 45 -17.64 -11.38 -8.69
N GLY A 46 -17.63 -12.46 -7.91
CA GLY A 46 -16.59 -13.49 -7.96
C GLY A 46 -15.26 -13.08 -7.33
N ARG A 47 -15.22 -11.98 -6.56
CA ARG A 47 -14.02 -11.55 -5.82
C ARG A 47 -13.76 -12.43 -4.58
N LEU A 48 -14.82 -13.03 -4.03
CA LEU A 48 -14.78 -14.03 -2.97
C LEU A 48 -15.46 -15.32 -3.42
N ALA A 49 -14.75 -16.44 -3.37
CA ALA A 49 -15.31 -17.76 -3.65
C ALA A 49 -16.11 -18.32 -2.47
N THR A 50 -17.18 -19.04 -2.76
CA THR A 50 -17.91 -19.82 -1.74
C THR A 50 -17.31 -21.23 -1.66
N ALA A 51 -17.19 -21.77 -0.44
CA ALA A 51 -16.67 -23.12 -0.19
C ALA A 51 -17.61 -24.22 -0.72
N VAL A 52 -18.90 -23.90 -0.83
CA VAL A 52 -19.95 -24.78 -1.36
C VAL A 52 -20.58 -24.10 -2.58
N PRO A 53 -21.06 -24.84 -3.59
CA PRO A 53 -21.85 -24.26 -4.68
C PRO A 53 -22.98 -23.38 -4.15
N ARG A 54 -23.30 -22.30 -4.87
CA ARG A 54 -24.34 -21.33 -4.49
C ARG A 54 -25.74 -21.96 -4.60
N ALA A 55 -26.11 -22.78 -3.63
CA ALA A 55 -27.46 -23.29 -3.48
C ALA A 55 -28.28 -22.28 -2.67
N GLY A 56 -29.19 -21.57 -3.33
CA GLY A 56 -30.08 -20.59 -2.68
C GLY A 56 -29.45 -19.20 -2.45
N GLY A 57 -30.04 -18.45 -1.52
CA GLY A 57 -29.73 -17.03 -1.29
C GLY A 57 -28.52 -16.77 -0.39
N PRO A 58 -28.13 -15.49 -0.17
CA PRO A 58 -26.93 -15.11 0.59
C PRO A 58 -26.81 -15.70 2.01
N ALA A 59 -27.92 -16.07 2.64
CA ALA A 59 -27.94 -16.71 3.95
C ALA A 59 -27.30 -18.11 3.97
N THR A 60 -27.31 -18.82 2.84
CA THR A 60 -26.73 -20.16 2.71
C THR A 60 -25.27 -20.14 2.28
N TRP A 61 -24.76 -18.98 1.83
CA TRP A 61 -23.38 -18.87 1.35
C TRP A 61 -22.39 -19.07 2.50
N ARG A 62 -21.36 -19.86 2.21
CA ARG A 62 -20.28 -20.21 3.14
C ARG A 62 -18.96 -19.89 2.47
N ILE A 63 -18.10 -19.15 3.16
CA ILE A 63 -16.80 -18.68 2.67
C ILE A 63 -15.73 -19.31 3.53
N ALA A 64 -14.78 -20.02 2.94
CA ALA A 64 -13.68 -20.57 3.72
C ALA A 64 -12.83 -19.42 4.30
N ARG A 65 -12.42 -19.55 5.55
CA ARG A 65 -11.45 -18.66 6.22
C ARG A 65 -10.22 -18.41 5.33
N ALA A 66 -9.67 -19.47 4.73
CA ALA A 66 -8.53 -19.38 3.82
C ALA A 66 -8.80 -18.49 2.58
N GLU A 67 -10.02 -18.50 2.05
CA GLU A 67 -10.39 -17.64 0.91
C GLU A 67 -10.51 -16.17 1.34
N LEU A 68 -11.00 -15.90 2.56
CA LEU A 68 -11.03 -14.54 3.09
C LEU A 68 -9.62 -13.96 3.27
N GLU A 69 -8.69 -14.76 3.82
CA GLU A 69 -7.29 -14.36 3.96
C GLU A 69 -6.60 -14.19 2.61
N ALA A 70 -6.84 -15.10 1.66
CA ALA A 70 -6.31 -14.97 0.30
C ALA A 70 -6.84 -13.70 -0.38
N PHE A 71 -8.11 -13.36 -0.18
CA PHE A 71 -8.68 -12.10 -0.66
C PHE A 71 -7.98 -10.88 -0.05
N ARG A 72 -7.78 -10.84 1.27
CA ARG A 72 -7.05 -9.75 1.94
C ARG A 72 -5.63 -9.60 1.40
N ALA A 73 -4.93 -10.71 1.19
CA ALA A 73 -3.59 -10.70 0.61
C ALA A 73 -3.60 -10.14 -0.82
N ARG A 74 -4.59 -10.51 -1.65
CA ARG A 74 -4.76 -9.97 -3.01
C ARG A 74 -5.06 -8.47 -3.00
N GLU A 75 -5.97 -8.00 -2.14
CA GLU A 75 -6.29 -6.57 -2.02
C GLU A 75 -5.06 -5.76 -1.58
N SER A 76 -4.32 -6.27 -0.59
CA SER A 76 -3.10 -5.62 -0.10
C SER A 76 -2.03 -5.55 -1.20
N ALA A 77 -1.80 -6.66 -1.91
CA ALA A 77 -0.86 -6.68 -3.04
C ALA A 77 -1.31 -5.76 -4.18
N GLU A 78 -2.61 -5.70 -4.50
CA GLU A 78 -3.16 -4.79 -5.50
C GLU A 78 -2.98 -3.32 -5.09
N HIS A 79 -3.18 -3.01 -3.80
CA HIS A 79 -2.95 -1.68 -3.23
C HIS A 79 -1.49 -1.28 -3.37
N VAL A 80 -0.55 -2.11 -2.93
CA VAL A 80 0.90 -1.87 -3.06
C VAL A 80 1.28 -1.68 -4.52
N ALA A 81 0.83 -2.55 -5.42
CA ALA A 81 1.13 -2.42 -6.85
C ALA A 81 0.52 -1.15 -7.48
N ARG A 82 -0.61 -0.67 -6.97
CA ARG A 82 -1.22 0.60 -7.41
C ARG A 82 -0.41 1.80 -6.91
N GLU A 83 0.03 1.77 -5.66
CA GLU A 83 0.91 2.80 -5.10
C GLU A 83 2.23 2.87 -5.86
N GLU A 84 2.88 1.73 -6.10
CA GLU A 84 4.14 1.65 -6.85
C GLU A 84 3.99 2.22 -8.27
N ARG A 85 2.91 1.88 -8.97
CA ARG A 85 2.62 2.44 -10.30
C ARG A 85 2.40 3.96 -10.25
N SER A 86 1.73 4.45 -9.22
CA SER A 86 1.49 5.90 -9.03
C SER A 86 2.79 6.63 -8.73
N ARG A 87 3.61 6.10 -7.81
CA ARG A 87 4.95 6.60 -7.47
C ARG A 87 5.86 6.64 -8.70
N ALA A 88 5.90 5.57 -9.48
CA ALA A 88 6.68 5.51 -10.71
C ALA A 88 6.21 6.54 -11.75
N LYS A 89 4.90 6.81 -11.83
CA LYS A 89 4.35 7.87 -12.69
C LYS A 89 4.81 9.25 -12.21
N HIS A 90 4.68 9.57 -10.92
CA HIS A 90 5.08 10.86 -10.37
C HIS A 90 6.58 11.13 -10.55
N LEU A 91 7.43 10.11 -10.38
CA LEU A 91 8.87 10.23 -10.64
C LEU A 91 9.17 10.52 -12.11
N ARG A 92 8.44 9.91 -13.05
CA ARG A 92 8.61 10.23 -14.48
C ARG A 92 8.18 11.66 -14.80
N GLU A 93 7.08 12.13 -14.22
CA GLU A 93 6.64 13.54 -14.37
C GLU A 93 7.68 14.51 -13.80
N LEU A 94 8.27 14.19 -12.65
CA LEU A 94 9.33 14.99 -12.04
C LEU A 94 10.59 15.02 -12.91
N ALA A 95 11.02 13.87 -13.40
CA ALA A 95 12.16 13.77 -14.31
C ALA A 95 11.92 14.56 -15.60
N ALA A 96 10.72 14.48 -16.18
CA ALA A 96 10.35 15.25 -17.36
C ALA A 96 10.36 16.77 -17.09
N ALA A 97 9.88 17.22 -15.94
CA ALA A 97 9.96 18.63 -15.57
C ALA A 97 11.43 19.07 -15.39
N TRP A 98 12.26 18.24 -14.76
CA TRP A 98 13.68 18.54 -14.53
C TRP A 98 14.51 18.61 -15.81
N THR A 99 14.22 17.77 -16.80
CA THR A 99 14.95 17.74 -18.08
C THR A 99 14.66 18.98 -18.94
N THR A 100 13.52 19.63 -18.75
CA THR A 100 13.19 20.89 -19.45
C THR A 100 13.93 22.12 -18.91
N LEU A 101 14.55 22.02 -17.72
CA LEU A 101 15.31 23.10 -17.12
C LEU A 101 16.63 23.32 -17.86
N SER A 102 16.95 24.57 -18.16
CA SER A 102 18.29 24.95 -18.59
C SER A 102 19.31 24.78 -17.46
N GLU A 103 20.60 24.75 -17.78
CA GLU A 103 21.66 24.70 -16.78
C GLU A 103 21.63 25.95 -15.86
N ALA A 104 21.37 27.14 -16.45
CA ALA A 104 21.18 28.37 -15.69
C ALA A 104 19.97 28.31 -14.75
N ASP A 105 18.85 27.70 -15.15
CA ASP A 105 17.69 27.51 -14.26
C ASP A 105 18.02 26.56 -13.11
N ARG A 106 18.82 25.52 -13.35
CA ARG A 106 19.26 24.58 -12.31
C ARG A 106 20.21 25.26 -11.31
N GLU A 107 21.13 26.08 -11.79
CA GLU A 107 22.00 26.90 -10.93
C GLU A 107 21.19 27.89 -10.10
N ARG A 108 20.25 28.62 -10.72
CA ARG A 108 19.34 29.52 -10.01
C ARG A 108 18.56 28.78 -8.92
N LEU A 109 17.98 27.62 -9.24
CA LEU A 109 17.25 26.81 -8.27
C LEU A 109 18.14 26.37 -7.10
N ARG A 110 19.40 26.02 -7.37
CA ARG A 110 20.37 25.62 -6.33
C ARG A 110 20.61 26.72 -5.30
N ASP A 111 20.57 27.96 -5.72
CA ASP A 111 20.86 29.12 -4.89
C ASP A 111 19.60 29.71 -4.24
N GLU A 112 18.45 29.67 -4.93
CA GLU A 112 17.20 30.29 -4.46
C GLU A 112 16.37 29.39 -3.55
N ILE A 113 16.32 28.07 -3.80
CA ILE A 113 15.49 27.17 -2.99
C ILE A 113 16.29 26.60 -1.82
N PRO A 114 15.67 26.33 -0.65
CA PRO A 114 16.44 25.86 0.49
C PRO A 114 17.07 24.48 0.23
N LYS A 115 18.32 24.34 0.69
CA LYS A 115 19.16 23.14 0.45
C LYS A 115 18.48 21.83 0.86
N ALA A 116 17.65 21.85 1.91
CA ALA A 116 16.89 20.69 2.36
C ALA A 116 15.90 20.15 1.32
N ILE A 117 15.44 20.99 0.38
CA ILE A 117 14.61 20.59 -0.77
C ILE A 117 15.49 20.29 -1.99
N TYR A 118 16.43 21.19 -2.30
CA TYR A 118 17.25 21.06 -3.50
C TYR A 118 18.06 19.77 -3.53
N GLN A 119 18.72 19.42 -2.42
CA GLN A 119 19.60 18.25 -2.35
C GLN A 119 18.87 16.94 -2.67
N PRO A 120 17.75 16.59 -1.99
CA PRO A 120 17.04 15.37 -2.34
C PRO A 120 16.38 15.44 -3.71
N LEU A 121 15.91 16.62 -4.15
CA LEU A 121 15.37 16.80 -5.51
C LEU A 121 16.44 16.48 -6.58
N ALA A 122 17.62 17.09 -6.49
CA ALA A 122 18.71 16.86 -7.43
C ALA A 122 19.19 15.40 -7.39
N LYS A 123 19.30 14.81 -6.20
CA LYS A 123 19.70 13.41 -6.02
C LYS A 123 18.68 12.43 -6.62
N LEU A 124 17.38 12.72 -6.60
CA LEU A 124 16.38 11.88 -7.28
C LEU A 124 16.51 11.89 -8.81
N MET A 125 17.08 12.96 -9.36
CA MET A 125 17.26 13.12 -10.80
C MET A 125 18.62 12.59 -11.28
N ASP A 126 19.50 12.21 -10.35
CA ASP A 126 20.77 11.56 -10.67
C ASP A 126 20.52 10.07 -11.01
N PRO A 127 20.78 9.64 -12.25
CA PRO A 127 20.61 8.24 -12.65
C PRO A 127 21.54 7.27 -11.90
N GLN A 128 22.59 7.77 -11.23
CA GLN A 128 23.52 6.97 -10.42
C GLN A 128 23.12 6.87 -8.94
N ALA A 129 22.02 7.52 -8.51
CA ALA A 129 21.59 7.49 -7.12
C ALA A 129 20.98 6.13 -6.74
N GLU A 130 21.67 5.38 -5.87
CA GLU A 130 21.26 4.03 -5.46
C GLU A 130 20.07 3.98 -4.49
N ASP A 131 19.80 5.08 -3.77
CA ASP A 131 18.77 5.11 -2.70
C ASP A 131 17.62 6.10 -2.99
N SER A 132 16.81 5.76 -3.98
CA SER A 132 15.64 6.56 -4.38
C SER A 132 14.57 6.62 -3.27
N ALA A 133 14.44 5.58 -2.44
CA ALA A 133 13.43 5.53 -1.39
C ALA A 133 13.75 6.47 -0.22
N ALA A 134 14.96 6.42 0.33
CA ALA A 134 15.36 7.33 1.39
C ALA A 134 15.42 8.77 0.90
N THR A 135 15.84 8.99 -0.35
CA THR A 135 15.88 10.34 -0.94
C THR A 135 14.48 10.93 -1.11
N ARG A 136 13.48 10.13 -1.53
CA ARG A 136 12.06 10.57 -1.53
C ARG A 136 11.55 10.87 -0.13
N ALA A 137 11.86 10.02 0.86
CA ALA A 137 11.46 10.27 2.24
C ALA A 137 12.05 11.58 2.80
N ALA A 138 13.32 11.86 2.48
CA ALA A 138 13.96 13.12 2.84
C ALA A 138 13.28 14.33 2.18
N LEU A 139 12.93 14.23 0.88
CA LEU A 139 12.17 15.26 0.17
C LEU A 139 10.79 15.48 0.81
N ALA A 140 10.06 14.40 1.11
CA ALA A 140 8.75 14.45 1.74
C ALA A 140 8.80 15.12 3.13
N ALA A 141 9.80 14.79 3.94
CA ALA A 141 10.01 15.40 5.25
C ALA A 141 10.36 16.89 5.15
N ALA A 142 11.28 17.25 4.24
CA ALA A 142 11.67 18.64 4.02
C ALA A 142 10.52 19.49 3.45
N TYR A 143 9.66 18.91 2.62
CA TYR A 143 8.46 19.58 2.10
C TYR A 143 7.37 19.71 3.17
N GLY A 144 7.07 18.62 3.89
CA GLY A 144 6.00 18.57 4.89
C GLY A 144 6.27 19.34 6.18
N SER A 145 7.52 19.73 6.44
CA SER A 145 7.89 20.57 7.60
C SER A 145 7.75 22.07 7.35
N ARG A 146 7.37 22.48 6.13
CA ARG A 146 7.24 23.89 5.78
C ARG A 146 5.92 24.48 6.24
N THR A 147 5.98 25.78 6.56
CA THR A 147 4.79 26.62 6.72
C THR A 147 4.18 26.92 5.36
N GLU A 148 2.94 27.40 5.36
CA GLU A 148 2.25 27.85 4.14
C GLU A 148 3.06 28.90 3.37
N ALA A 149 3.54 29.95 4.05
CA ALA A 149 4.43 30.95 3.45
C ALA A 149 5.70 30.32 2.83
N GLY A 150 6.30 29.33 3.50
CA GLY A 150 7.47 28.63 2.99
C GLY A 150 7.19 27.71 1.78
N ILE A 151 5.93 27.35 1.54
CA ILE A 151 5.47 26.65 0.33
C ILE A 151 5.19 27.66 -0.79
N GLU A 152 4.63 28.83 -0.49
CA GLU A 152 4.43 29.92 -1.45
C GLU A 152 5.77 30.42 -2.00
N ASP A 153 6.74 30.69 -1.13
CA ASP A 153 8.10 31.08 -1.52
C ASP A 153 8.73 30.02 -2.44
N LEU A 154 8.50 28.74 -2.13
CA LEU A 154 9.00 27.63 -2.92
C LEU A 154 8.34 27.58 -4.31
N ALA A 155 7.03 27.84 -4.38
CA ALA A 155 6.28 27.89 -5.64
C ALA A 155 6.70 29.07 -6.53
N LEU A 156 7.10 30.20 -5.93
CA LEU A 156 7.61 31.36 -6.66
C LEU A 156 9.03 31.15 -7.18
N ALA A 157 9.87 30.45 -6.42
CA ALA A 157 11.28 30.21 -6.76
C ALA A 157 11.50 29.13 -7.83
N MET A 158 10.45 28.41 -8.27
CA MET A 158 10.61 27.33 -9.24
C MET A 158 9.55 27.32 -10.34
N PRO A 159 9.87 26.74 -11.52
CA PRO A 159 8.88 26.60 -12.57
C PRO A 159 7.66 25.82 -12.09
N HIS A 160 6.47 26.29 -12.47
CA HIS A 160 5.19 25.74 -12.01
C HIS A 160 5.07 24.22 -12.17
N GLN A 161 5.53 23.67 -13.30
CA GLN A 161 5.48 22.23 -13.55
C GLN A 161 6.40 21.43 -12.62
N LEU A 162 7.58 21.98 -12.31
CA LEU A 162 8.53 21.36 -11.38
C LEU A 162 7.97 21.35 -9.96
N PHE A 163 7.36 22.46 -9.52
CA PHE A 163 6.72 22.56 -8.21
C PHE A 163 5.68 21.48 -8.00
N TRP A 164 4.72 21.34 -8.92
CA TRP A 164 3.65 20.37 -8.76
C TRP A 164 4.13 18.92 -8.90
N ALA A 165 5.10 18.65 -9.77
CA ALA A 165 5.67 17.32 -9.88
C ALA A 165 6.39 16.92 -8.58
N MET A 166 7.16 17.84 -7.99
CA MET A 166 7.83 17.64 -6.71
C MET A 166 6.81 17.44 -5.57
N ALA A 167 5.76 18.27 -5.51
CA ALA A 167 4.71 18.17 -4.50
C ALA A 167 3.99 16.81 -4.53
N ARG A 168 3.75 16.24 -5.72
CA ARG A 168 3.19 14.87 -5.85
C ARG A 168 4.12 13.81 -5.32
N VAL A 169 5.41 13.88 -5.65
CA VAL A 169 6.42 12.94 -5.14
C VAL A 169 6.58 13.06 -3.61
N ALA A 170 6.52 14.27 -3.07
CA ALA A 170 6.56 14.51 -1.62
C ALA A 170 5.28 14.06 -0.90
N GLY A 171 4.15 14.03 -1.61
CA GLY A 171 2.84 13.59 -1.09
C GLY A 171 2.60 12.09 -1.12
N ASP A 172 3.42 11.32 -1.85
CA ASP A 172 3.34 9.85 -1.89
C ASP A 172 3.76 9.28 -0.53
N ARG A 173 2.78 8.97 0.33
CA ARG A 173 2.97 8.25 1.59
C ARG A 173 3.05 6.73 1.39
#